data_AF-A0A2E9A299-F1
#
_entry.id   AF-A0A2E9A299-F1
#
_cell.length_a   1.000
_cell.length_b   1.000
_cell.length_c   1.000
_cell.angle_alpha   90.00
_cell.angle_beta   90.00
_cell.angle_gamma   90.00
#
_symmetry.space_group_name_H-M   'P 1'
#
loop_
_entity.id
_entity.type
_entity.pdbx_description
1 polymer ?
#
loop_
_entity_poly.entity_id
_entity_poly.type
_entity_poly.pdbx_seq_one_letter_code
_entity_poly.pdbx_strand_id
1 'polypeptide(L)'
;TIESIINSCKSFPMMSDKKLIIVKEAQELDVFKRTNEIKNSLIINYLSNINPTSTLIFCLNNKTLDKRGKLYKAFNEFSCVLDSSSKENKIYDNQLPNWISKELSKIDITIDDDAQIILTENIGNNLEKIDNALNKVSSNIESKNISKEDIIKYVGINREYNLFEFQDSLIERNSIKCGKIMSYFTSNEKKFPIQQLIIYMFSFFSKLLIVKSKNITNPDNISTEISVHPYVARSYVKAMQNYTLNELFLIINFIKELDLISKGLKQLKTDNKALMGEIIYKIFYR
;
A
#
# COMPACT_ATOMS: atom_id res chain seq x y z
N THR A 1 -16.38 -23.88 -23.72
CA THR A 1 -16.67 -22.88 -24.79
C THR A 1 -17.86 -22.04 -24.37
N ILE A 2 -18.08 -20.87 -24.99
CA ILE A 2 -19.17 -19.95 -24.61
C ILE A 2 -20.56 -20.59 -24.79
N GLU A 3 -20.74 -21.36 -25.85
CA GLU A 3 -21.99 -22.06 -26.17
C GLU A 3 -22.38 -23.08 -25.10
N SER A 4 -21.40 -23.84 -24.59
CA SER A 4 -21.62 -24.78 -23.49
C SER A 4 -22.06 -24.07 -22.20
N ILE A 5 -21.48 -22.90 -21.91
CA ILE A 5 -21.86 -22.09 -20.76
C ILE A 5 -23.31 -21.61 -20.90
N ILE A 6 -23.67 -21.04 -22.05
CA ILE A 6 -25.03 -20.57 -22.33
C ILE A 6 -26.04 -21.72 -22.26
N ASN A 7 -25.73 -22.88 -22.83
CA ASN A 7 -26.61 -24.06 -22.78
C ASN A 7 -26.81 -24.54 -21.34
N SER A 8 -25.75 -24.53 -20.53
CA SER A 8 -25.87 -24.87 -19.10
C SER A 8 -26.71 -23.83 -18.33
N CYS A 9 -26.68 -22.55 -18.70
CA CYS A 9 -27.56 -21.56 -18.08
C CYS A 9 -29.04 -21.73 -18.49
N LYS A 10 -29.29 -22.16 -19.73
CA LYS A 10 -30.64 -22.43 -20.24
C LYS A 10 -31.27 -23.69 -19.66
N SER A 11 -30.47 -24.68 -19.27
CA SER A 11 -30.99 -25.88 -18.62
C SER A 11 -31.60 -25.54 -17.25
N PHE A 12 -32.76 -26.15 -16.96
CA PHE A 12 -33.41 -25.99 -15.66
C PHE A 12 -32.58 -26.61 -14.53
N PRO A 13 -32.55 -25.99 -13.34
CA PRO A 13 -31.93 -26.60 -12.17
C PRO A 13 -32.58 -27.94 -11.84
N MET A 14 -31.78 -28.97 -11.62
CA MET A 14 -32.29 -30.25 -11.14
C MET A 14 -32.40 -30.19 -9.61
N MET A 15 -33.61 -30.41 -9.09
CA MET A 15 -33.92 -30.50 -7.65
C MET A 15 -33.48 -29.29 -6.83
N SER A 16 -33.43 -28.10 -7.42
CA SER A 16 -33.13 -26.83 -6.74
C SER A 16 -33.88 -25.68 -7.40
N ASP A 17 -34.11 -24.60 -6.65
CA ASP A 17 -34.83 -23.42 -7.18
C ASP A 17 -33.94 -22.53 -8.05
N LYS A 18 -32.63 -22.57 -7.84
CA LYS A 18 -31.64 -21.71 -8.51
C LYS A 18 -30.36 -22.47 -8.85
N LYS A 19 -29.76 -22.12 -9.99
CA LYS A 19 -28.48 -22.65 -10.49
C LYS A 19 -27.42 -21.54 -10.50
N LEU A 20 -26.29 -21.74 -9.85
CA LEU A 20 -25.14 -20.83 -9.89
C LEU A 20 -24.05 -21.40 -10.82
N ILE A 21 -23.60 -20.60 -11.78
CA ILE A 21 -22.52 -20.96 -12.72
C ILE A 21 -21.42 -19.90 -12.57
N ILE A 22 -20.24 -20.35 -12.13
CA ILE A 22 -19.06 -19.51 -11.97
C ILE A 22 -18.02 -19.91 -13.00
N VAL A 23 -17.66 -18.97 -13.86
CA VAL A 23 -16.64 -19.15 -14.89
C VAL A 23 -15.36 -18.47 -14.42
N LYS A 24 -14.44 -19.27 -13.87
CA LYS A 24 -13.10 -18.82 -13.46
C LYS A 24 -12.21 -18.64 -14.69
N GLU A 25 -11.23 -17.73 -14.60
CA GLU A 25 -10.29 -17.42 -15.68
C GLU A 25 -10.99 -17.09 -17.02
N ALA A 26 -12.12 -16.38 -16.95
CA ALA A 26 -12.96 -16.11 -18.11
C ALA A 26 -12.22 -15.34 -19.20
N GLN A 27 -11.13 -14.64 -18.87
CA GLN A 27 -10.34 -13.89 -19.85
C GLN A 27 -9.73 -14.76 -20.94
N GLU A 28 -9.61 -16.08 -20.68
CA GLU A 28 -9.10 -17.07 -21.60
C GLU A 28 -10.12 -17.50 -22.67
N LEU A 29 -11.41 -17.17 -22.48
CA LEU A 29 -12.44 -17.43 -23.46
C LEU A 29 -12.25 -16.55 -24.70
N ASP A 30 -12.50 -17.10 -25.88
CA ASP A 30 -12.36 -16.39 -27.16
C ASP A 30 -13.06 -15.04 -27.19
N VAL A 31 -14.24 -14.96 -26.57
CA VAL A 31 -15.08 -13.76 -26.47
C VAL A 31 -14.36 -12.60 -25.77
N PHE A 32 -13.55 -12.94 -24.77
CA PHE A 32 -12.77 -11.96 -24.03
C PHE A 32 -11.36 -11.82 -24.60
N LYS A 33 -10.74 -12.87 -25.16
CA LYS A 33 -9.40 -12.86 -25.77
C LYS A 33 -9.29 -11.97 -27.01
N ARG A 34 -10.22 -12.10 -27.96
CA ARG A 34 -10.19 -11.42 -29.27
C ARG A 34 -11.59 -11.01 -29.67
N THR A 35 -11.73 -9.90 -30.39
CA THR A 35 -13.02 -9.47 -30.92
C THR A 35 -13.57 -10.53 -31.88
N ASN A 36 -14.61 -11.24 -31.46
CA ASN A 36 -15.33 -12.20 -32.30
C ASN A 36 -16.81 -11.82 -32.29
N GLU A 37 -17.25 -11.11 -33.33
CA GLU A 37 -18.60 -10.53 -33.38
C GLU A 37 -19.72 -11.57 -33.25
N ILE A 38 -19.50 -12.77 -33.80
CA ILE A 38 -20.48 -13.88 -33.75
C ILE A 38 -20.64 -14.40 -32.31
N LYS A 39 -19.53 -14.62 -31.59
CA LYS A 39 -19.62 -15.09 -30.20
C LYS A 39 -20.06 -13.98 -29.24
N ASN A 40 -19.75 -12.72 -29.56
CA ASN A 40 -20.18 -11.56 -28.80
C ASN A 40 -21.70 -11.38 -28.89
N SER A 41 -22.29 -11.51 -30.09
CA SER A 41 -23.74 -11.41 -30.27
C SER A 41 -24.49 -12.54 -29.55
N LEU A 42 -23.93 -13.76 -29.49
CA LEU A 42 -24.50 -14.87 -28.71
C LEU A 42 -24.61 -14.54 -27.22
N ILE A 43 -23.57 -13.95 -26.61
CA ILE A 43 -23.64 -13.50 -25.20
C ILE A 43 -24.63 -12.37 -25.03
N ILE A 44 -24.60 -11.36 -25.91
CA ILE A 44 -25.47 -10.19 -25.81
C ILE A 44 -26.94 -10.61 -25.89
N ASN A 45 -27.28 -11.52 -26.80
CA ASN A 45 -28.63 -12.09 -26.91
C ASN A 45 -29.03 -12.94 -25.69
N TYR A 46 -28.06 -13.58 -25.03
CA TYR A 46 -28.32 -14.28 -23.78
C TYR A 46 -28.55 -13.30 -22.62
N LEU A 47 -27.76 -12.22 -22.53
CA LEU A 47 -27.89 -11.19 -21.49
C LEU A 47 -29.25 -10.47 -21.56
N SER A 48 -29.81 -10.25 -22.76
CA SER A 48 -31.14 -9.64 -22.91
C SER A 48 -32.29 -10.56 -22.46
N ASN A 49 -32.07 -11.87 -22.40
CA ASN A 49 -33.06 -12.88 -22.01
C ASN A 49 -32.48 -13.86 -20.98
N ILE A 50 -32.07 -13.33 -19.82
CA ILE A 50 -31.53 -14.13 -18.73
C ILE A 50 -32.64 -14.99 -18.10
N ASN A 51 -32.33 -16.26 -17.89
CA ASN A 51 -33.20 -17.15 -17.13
C ASN A 51 -33.12 -16.78 -15.63
N PRO A 52 -34.25 -16.39 -14.98
CA PRO A 52 -34.25 -15.94 -13.58
C PRO A 52 -33.82 -17.03 -12.59
N THR A 53 -33.90 -18.31 -12.97
CA THR A 53 -33.44 -19.43 -12.13
C THR A 53 -31.94 -19.66 -12.24
N SER A 54 -31.21 -18.90 -13.06
CA SER A 54 -29.77 -19.08 -13.26
C SER A 54 -28.99 -17.80 -12.95
N THR A 55 -27.91 -17.92 -12.19
CA THR A 55 -26.96 -16.83 -11.91
C THR A 55 -25.63 -17.19 -12.56
N LEU A 56 -25.17 -16.33 -13.46
CA LEU A 56 -23.91 -16.50 -14.19
C LEU A 56 -22.90 -15.45 -13.73
N ILE A 57 -21.72 -15.89 -13.31
CA ILE A 57 -20.63 -15.03 -12.86
C ILE A 57 -19.40 -15.31 -13.74
N PHE A 58 -18.89 -14.27 -14.40
CA PHE A 58 -17.61 -14.31 -15.10
C PHE A 58 -16.53 -13.66 -14.24
N CYS A 59 -15.49 -14.41 -13.91
CA CYS A 59 -14.32 -13.91 -13.20
C CYS A 59 -13.18 -13.66 -14.20
N LEU A 60 -12.89 -12.39 -14.45
CA LEU A 60 -11.81 -11.94 -15.33
C LEU A 60 -10.59 -11.57 -14.49
N ASN A 61 -9.54 -12.37 -14.52
CA ASN A 61 -8.30 -12.08 -13.80
C ASN A 61 -7.35 -11.29 -14.69
N ASN A 62 -6.80 -10.19 -14.15
CA ASN A 62 -5.82 -9.33 -14.82
C ASN A 62 -6.25 -8.76 -16.18
N LYS A 63 -7.56 -8.65 -16.41
CA LYS A 63 -8.11 -8.13 -17.66
C LYS A 63 -9.36 -7.29 -17.42
N THR A 64 -9.37 -6.11 -18.00
CA THR A 64 -10.53 -5.22 -18.03
C THR A 64 -11.22 -5.31 -19.38
N LEU A 65 -12.53 -5.08 -19.38
CA LEU A 65 -13.29 -4.93 -20.60
C LEU A 65 -13.19 -3.48 -21.09
N ASP A 66 -13.02 -3.28 -22.40
CA ASP A 66 -13.08 -1.94 -22.98
C ASP A 66 -14.49 -1.36 -22.77
N LYS A 67 -14.57 -0.28 -22.00
CA LYS A 67 -15.84 0.39 -21.66
C LYS A 67 -16.61 0.90 -22.87
N ARG A 68 -15.93 1.10 -24.01
CA ARG A 68 -16.55 1.53 -25.28
C ARG A 68 -17.14 0.34 -26.06
N GLY A 69 -16.71 -0.88 -25.76
CA GLY A 69 -17.09 -2.09 -26.48
C GLY A 69 -18.55 -2.48 -26.30
N LYS A 70 -19.15 -3.07 -27.34
CA LYS A 70 -20.55 -3.52 -27.33
C LYS A 70 -20.85 -4.50 -26.19
N LEU A 71 -19.91 -5.38 -25.87
CA LEU A 71 -20.02 -6.32 -24.75
C LEU A 71 -20.13 -5.60 -23.40
N TYR A 72 -19.27 -4.62 -23.13
CA TYR A 72 -19.31 -3.90 -21.86
C TYR A 72 -20.64 -3.15 -21.68
N LYS A 73 -21.13 -2.51 -22.75
CA LYS A 73 -22.44 -1.84 -22.72
C LYS A 73 -23.57 -2.81 -22.38
N ALA A 74 -23.60 -3.98 -23.00
CA ALA A 74 -24.59 -5.01 -22.70
C ALA A 74 -24.48 -5.54 -21.27
N PHE A 75 -23.27 -5.81 -20.77
CA PHE A 75 -23.08 -6.21 -19.37
C PHE A 75 -23.51 -5.10 -18.40
N ASN A 76 -23.23 -3.83 -18.70
CA ASN A 76 -23.62 -2.72 -17.84
C ASN A 76 -25.13 -2.44 -17.84
N GLU A 77 -25.83 -2.78 -18.93
CA GLU A 77 -27.29 -2.63 -19.05
C GLU A 77 -28.05 -3.78 -18.36
N PHE A 78 -27.61 -5.02 -18.56
CA PHE A 78 -28.34 -6.21 -18.13
C PHE A 78 -27.76 -6.91 -16.89
N SER A 79 -26.63 -6.46 -16.35
CA SER A 79 -25.95 -7.12 -15.23
C SER A 79 -25.15 -6.16 -14.33
N CYS A 80 -24.59 -6.69 -13.24
CA CYS A 80 -23.68 -5.95 -12.38
C CYS A 80 -22.23 -6.21 -12.81
N VAL A 81 -21.49 -5.13 -13.12
CA VAL A 81 -20.07 -5.21 -13.48
C VAL A 81 -19.22 -4.67 -12.32
N LEU A 82 -18.45 -5.56 -11.70
CA LEU A 82 -17.50 -5.21 -10.65
C LEU A 82 -16.08 -5.18 -11.25
N ASP A 83 -15.55 -3.99 -11.45
CA ASP A 83 -14.18 -3.78 -11.95
C ASP A 83 -13.28 -3.32 -10.80
N SER A 84 -12.49 -4.24 -10.26
CA SER A 84 -11.53 -3.98 -9.18
C SER A 84 -10.38 -3.06 -9.59
N SER A 85 -10.15 -2.86 -10.89
CA SER A 85 -9.09 -1.99 -11.40
C SER A 85 -9.55 -0.55 -11.66
N SER A 86 -10.87 -0.32 -11.63
CA SER A 86 -11.44 1.01 -11.84
C SER A 86 -11.01 1.98 -10.75
N LYS A 87 -10.89 3.27 -11.09
CA LYS A 87 -10.45 4.33 -10.16
C LYS A 87 -11.31 4.43 -8.89
N GLU A 88 -12.55 3.98 -8.95
CA GLU A 88 -13.51 3.98 -7.84
C GLU A 88 -13.31 2.80 -6.88
N ASN A 89 -12.84 1.66 -7.38
CA ASN A 89 -12.64 0.43 -6.59
C ASN A 89 -11.18 0.16 -6.25
N LYS A 90 -10.24 0.82 -6.94
CA LYS A 90 -8.81 0.71 -6.68
C LYS A 90 -8.46 1.56 -5.47
N ILE A 91 -7.95 0.89 -4.45
CA ILE A 91 -7.49 1.53 -3.22
C ILE A 91 -6.05 1.97 -3.43
N TYR A 92 -5.83 3.27 -3.35
CA TYR A 92 -4.50 3.86 -3.38
C TYR A 92 -3.88 3.86 -1.99
N ASP A 93 -2.55 3.97 -1.90
CA ASP A 93 -1.80 3.87 -0.64
C ASP A 93 -2.30 4.88 0.41
N ASN A 94 -2.73 6.07 -0.03
CA ASN A 94 -3.31 7.10 0.84
C ASN A 94 -4.73 6.77 1.35
N GLN A 95 -5.45 5.87 0.68
CA GLN A 95 -6.79 5.42 1.06
C GLN A 95 -6.76 4.13 1.89
N LEU A 96 -5.62 3.44 1.89
CA LEU A 96 -5.41 2.17 2.57
C LEU A 96 -5.71 2.22 4.08
N PRO A 97 -5.32 3.27 4.83
CA PRO A 97 -5.72 3.41 6.23
C PRO A 97 -7.25 3.43 6.39
N ASN A 98 -7.95 4.31 5.67
CA ASN A 98 -9.40 4.39 5.78
C ASN A 98 -10.10 3.07 5.41
N TRP A 99 -9.56 2.33 4.43
CA TRP A 99 -10.09 1.01 4.10
C TRP A 99 -9.92 -0.01 5.23
N ILE A 100 -8.73 -0.10 5.83
CA ILE A 100 -8.46 -0.99 6.97
C ILE A 100 -9.44 -0.68 8.13
N SER A 101 -9.62 0.59 8.47
CA SER A 101 -10.54 1.00 9.54
C SER A 101 -11.99 0.62 9.22
N LYS A 102 -12.41 0.71 7.95
CA LYS A 102 -13.75 0.30 7.51
C LYS A 102 -13.95 -1.21 7.49
N GLU A 103 -12.93 -2.00 7.18
CA GLU A 103 -13.04 -3.46 7.23
C GLU A 103 -13.16 -3.94 8.68
N LEU A 104 -12.36 -3.39 9.59
CA LEU A 104 -12.41 -3.74 11.01
C LEU A 104 -13.71 -3.28 11.70
N SER A 105 -14.29 -2.16 11.27
CA SER A 105 -15.56 -1.70 11.84
C SER A 105 -16.74 -2.62 11.52
N LYS A 106 -16.68 -3.43 10.45
CA LYS A 106 -17.71 -4.44 10.14
C LYS A 106 -17.77 -5.57 11.18
N ILE A 107 -16.69 -5.76 11.94
CA ILE A 107 -16.55 -6.79 12.97
C ILE A 107 -16.41 -6.16 14.38
N ASP A 108 -16.82 -4.90 14.56
CA ASP A 108 -16.75 -4.14 15.82
C ASP A 108 -15.36 -4.09 16.46
N ILE A 109 -14.30 -4.05 15.64
CA ILE A 109 -12.91 -3.92 16.07
C ILE A 109 -12.34 -2.57 15.61
N THR A 110 -11.50 -1.97 16.44
CA THR A 110 -10.73 -0.76 16.13
C THR A 110 -9.24 -1.07 16.01
N ILE A 111 -8.48 -0.18 15.38
CA ILE A 111 -7.03 -0.28 15.23
C ILE A 111 -6.39 1.06 15.56
N ASP A 112 -5.26 1.01 16.26
CA ASP A 112 -4.46 2.21 16.53
C ASP A 112 -3.80 2.72 15.24
N ASP A 113 -3.67 4.04 15.11
CA ASP A 113 -3.00 4.68 13.96
C ASP A 113 -1.59 4.10 13.72
N ASP A 114 -0.83 3.86 14.79
CA ASP A 114 0.53 3.30 14.75
C ASP A 114 0.55 1.89 14.17
N ALA A 115 -0.42 1.07 14.59
CA ALA A 115 -0.56 -0.32 14.16
C ALA A 115 -0.93 -0.38 12.68
N GLN A 116 -1.82 0.51 12.25
CA GLN A 116 -2.25 0.65 10.87
C GLN A 116 -1.09 1.08 9.96
N ILE A 117 -0.32 2.09 10.36
CA ILE A 117 0.88 2.53 9.65
C ILE A 117 1.85 1.35 9.48
N ILE A 118 2.21 0.67 10.58
CA ILE A 118 3.15 -0.47 10.55
C ILE A 118 2.65 -1.59 9.63
N LEU A 119 1.36 -1.85 9.62
CA LEU A 119 0.79 -2.89 8.77
C LEU A 119 0.88 -2.51 7.27
N THR A 120 0.50 -1.27 6.93
CA THR A 120 0.57 -0.76 5.54
C THR A 120 1.99 -0.69 5.01
N GLU A 121 2.94 -0.29 5.85
CA GLU A 121 4.38 -0.24 5.61
C GLU A 121 4.99 -1.59 5.23
N ASN A 122 4.68 -2.62 6.02
CA ASN A 122 5.32 -3.93 5.89
C ASN A 122 4.70 -4.77 4.77
N ILE A 123 3.39 -4.68 4.57
CA ILE A 123 2.68 -5.46 3.56
C ILE A 123 2.62 -4.74 2.21
N GLY A 124 2.62 -3.40 2.23
CA GLY A 124 2.35 -2.56 1.07
C GLY A 124 0.88 -2.61 0.65
N ASN A 125 0.59 -2.13 -0.56
CA ASN A 125 -0.77 -2.11 -1.12
C ASN A 125 -1.19 -3.46 -1.71
N ASN A 126 -1.19 -4.49 -0.87
CA ASN A 126 -1.75 -5.80 -1.19
C ASN A 126 -2.90 -6.11 -0.23
N LEU A 127 -4.12 -5.79 -0.68
CA LEU A 127 -5.34 -5.93 0.11
C LEU A 127 -5.59 -7.36 0.59
N GLU A 128 -5.26 -8.38 -0.21
CA GLU A 128 -5.43 -9.78 0.18
C GLU A 128 -4.49 -10.14 1.35
N LYS A 129 -3.24 -9.69 1.30
CA LYS A 129 -2.30 -9.92 2.41
C LYS A 129 -2.70 -9.13 3.65
N ILE A 130 -3.19 -7.91 3.48
CA ILE A 130 -3.69 -7.08 4.59
C ILE A 130 -4.90 -7.77 5.24
N ASP A 131 -5.89 -8.19 4.45
CA ASP A 131 -7.08 -8.87 4.96
C ASP A 131 -6.72 -10.14 5.73
N ASN A 132 -5.82 -10.97 5.17
CA ASN A 132 -5.30 -12.14 5.86
C ASN A 132 -4.56 -11.80 7.16
N ALA A 133 -3.82 -10.70 7.20
CA ALA A 133 -3.13 -10.24 8.41
C ALA A 133 -4.12 -9.73 9.47
N LEU A 134 -5.11 -8.94 9.07
CA LEU A 134 -6.19 -8.45 9.93
C LEU A 134 -7.00 -9.61 10.51
N ASN A 135 -7.38 -10.59 9.68
CA ASN A 135 -8.10 -11.80 10.11
C ASN A 135 -7.30 -12.64 11.12
N LYS A 136 -5.97 -12.74 10.94
CA LYS A 136 -5.10 -13.42 11.91
C LYS A 136 -5.06 -12.69 13.24
N VAL A 137 -4.97 -11.36 13.21
CA VAL A 137 -4.90 -10.55 14.44
C VAL A 137 -6.25 -10.58 15.14
N SER A 138 -7.34 -10.29 14.43
CA SER A 138 -8.70 -10.24 14.98
C SER A 138 -9.14 -11.56 15.62
N SER A 139 -8.70 -12.70 15.08
CA SER A 139 -9.03 -14.03 15.63
C SER A 139 -8.25 -14.38 16.91
N ASN A 140 -7.17 -13.66 17.22
CA ASN A 140 -6.27 -13.97 18.34
C ASN A 140 -6.21 -12.88 19.43
N ILE A 141 -6.92 -11.77 19.26
CA ILE A 141 -7.04 -10.72 20.27
C ILE A 141 -8.30 -10.93 21.11
N GLU A 142 -8.19 -10.68 22.41
CA GLU A 142 -9.34 -10.66 23.33
C GLU A 142 -9.95 -9.24 23.42
N SER A 143 -9.15 -8.22 23.10
CA SER A 143 -9.57 -6.82 23.05
C SER A 143 -10.26 -6.49 21.72
N LYS A 144 -11.21 -5.54 21.78
CA LYS A 144 -11.81 -4.94 20.57
C LYS A 144 -10.92 -3.89 19.90
N ASN A 145 -9.68 -3.70 20.37
CA ASN A 145 -8.73 -2.77 19.78
C ASN A 145 -7.42 -3.50 19.45
N ILE A 146 -6.92 -3.29 18.22
CA ILE A 146 -5.66 -3.81 17.72
C ILE A 146 -4.55 -2.82 18.02
N SER A 147 -3.60 -3.23 18.87
CA SER A 147 -2.41 -2.43 19.15
C SER A 147 -1.26 -2.73 18.19
N LYS A 148 -0.21 -1.90 18.25
CA LYS A 148 1.05 -2.12 17.53
C LYS A 148 1.68 -3.47 17.89
N GLU A 149 1.64 -3.85 19.16
CA GLU A 149 2.22 -5.10 19.66
C GLU A 149 1.50 -6.32 19.09
N ASP A 150 0.18 -6.25 18.93
CA ASP A 150 -0.63 -7.34 18.36
C ASP A 150 -0.26 -7.60 16.90
N ILE A 151 -0.09 -6.53 16.11
CA ILE A 151 0.38 -6.62 14.72
C ILE A 151 1.74 -7.29 14.65
N ILE A 152 2.70 -6.85 15.48
CA ILE A 152 4.06 -7.42 15.51
C ILE A 152 4.01 -8.91 15.89
N LYS A 153 3.20 -9.28 16.89
CA LYS A 153 3.09 -10.64 17.42
C LYS A 153 2.45 -11.61 16.43
N TYR A 154 1.30 -11.24 15.84
CA TYR A 154 0.48 -12.19 15.07
C TYR A 154 0.72 -12.14 13.56
N VAL A 155 1.13 -11.00 13.01
CA VAL A 155 1.51 -10.91 11.59
C VAL A 155 2.93 -11.47 11.38
N GLY A 156 3.73 -11.58 12.45
CA GLY A 156 5.11 -12.04 12.36
C GLY A 156 6.00 -11.02 11.66
N ILE A 157 5.66 -9.73 11.79
CA ILE A 157 6.59 -8.66 11.45
C ILE A 157 7.68 -8.74 12.51
N ASN A 158 8.74 -9.49 12.20
CA ASN A 158 9.94 -9.51 13.03
C ASN A 158 10.32 -8.06 13.34
N ARG A 159 10.87 -7.80 14.54
CA ARG A 159 11.55 -6.53 14.91
C ARG A 159 12.81 -6.30 14.06
N GLU A 160 12.72 -6.57 12.77
CA GLU A 160 13.60 -6.01 11.78
C GLU A 160 13.31 -4.51 11.77
N TYR A 161 14.36 -3.74 11.99
CA TYR A 161 14.26 -2.30 11.90
C TYR A 161 13.59 -1.92 10.57
N ASN A 162 12.59 -1.05 10.63
CA ASN A 162 11.87 -0.53 9.47
C ASN A 162 12.20 0.96 9.26
N LEU A 163 11.71 1.55 8.17
CA LEU A 163 11.96 2.96 7.86
C LEU A 163 11.36 3.91 8.93
N PHE A 164 10.32 3.47 9.65
CA PHE A 164 9.68 4.25 10.72
C PHE A 164 10.54 4.30 11.97
N GLU A 165 11.03 3.16 12.43
CA GLU A 165 11.96 3.09 13.56
C GLU A 165 13.26 3.85 13.26
N PHE A 166 13.69 3.86 11.99
CA PHE A 166 14.78 4.70 11.53
C PHE A 166 14.44 6.19 11.68
N GLN A 167 13.29 6.63 11.15
CA GLN A 167 12.85 8.01 11.30
C GLN A 167 12.69 8.41 12.76
N ASP A 168 12.06 7.58 13.59
CA ASP A 168 11.90 7.81 15.02
C ASP A 168 13.25 7.97 15.71
N SER A 169 14.25 7.17 15.34
CA SER A 169 15.60 7.31 15.89
C SER A 169 16.28 8.64 15.51
N LEU A 170 15.98 9.18 14.32
CA LEU A 170 16.42 10.52 13.91
C LEU A 170 15.67 11.60 14.71
N ILE A 171 14.35 11.47 14.84
CA ILE A 171 13.50 12.41 15.59
C ILE A 171 13.95 12.52 17.05
N GLU A 172 14.22 11.40 17.71
CA GLU A 172 14.66 11.31 19.11
C GLU A 172 16.13 11.70 19.32
N ARG A 173 16.85 12.03 18.24
CA ARG A 173 18.31 12.14 18.21
C ARG A 173 19.04 10.95 18.89
N ASN A 174 18.55 9.73 18.72
CA ASN A 174 19.16 8.53 19.30
C ASN A 174 20.20 7.90 18.35
N SER A 175 21.46 8.33 18.45
CA SER A 175 22.55 7.89 17.57
C SER A 175 22.84 6.39 17.67
N ILE A 176 22.72 5.79 18.85
CA ILE A 176 22.97 4.36 19.08
C ILE A 176 21.90 3.52 18.36
N LYS A 177 20.62 3.88 18.52
CA LYS A 177 19.51 3.20 17.84
C LYS A 177 19.63 3.37 16.33
N CYS A 178 19.88 4.60 15.85
CA CYS A 178 20.07 4.91 14.44
C CYS A 178 21.23 4.11 13.81
N GLY A 179 22.36 3.99 14.52
CA GLY A 179 23.51 3.20 14.07
C GLY A 179 23.23 1.71 13.96
N LYS A 180 22.49 1.13 14.92
CA LYS A 180 22.07 -0.28 14.87
C LYS A 180 21.13 -0.54 13.67
N ILE A 181 20.16 0.35 13.46
CA ILE A 181 19.23 0.29 12.33
C ILE A 181 19.98 0.34 11.00
N MET A 182 20.90 1.28 10.85
CA MET A 182 21.67 1.43 9.62
C MET A 182 22.62 0.28 9.36
N SER A 183 23.23 -0.30 10.40
CA SER A 183 24.02 -1.52 10.25
C SER A 183 23.15 -2.67 9.74
N TYR A 184 21.89 -2.76 10.17
CA TYR A 184 20.96 -3.77 9.68
C TYR A 184 20.53 -3.50 8.23
N PHE A 185 20.25 -2.24 7.85
CA PHE A 185 19.90 -1.87 6.47
C PHE A 185 21.04 -2.16 5.49
N THR A 186 22.27 -1.77 5.85
CA THR A 186 23.46 -2.01 5.01
C THR A 186 23.80 -3.49 4.88
N SER A 187 23.44 -4.34 5.85
CA SER A 187 23.52 -5.80 5.70
C SER A 187 22.44 -6.41 4.81
N ASN A 188 21.36 -5.67 4.51
CA ASN A 188 20.20 -6.14 3.75
C ASN A 188 19.91 -5.26 2.53
N GLU A 189 20.93 -4.96 1.72
CA GLU A 189 20.84 -4.00 0.60
C GLU A 189 19.74 -4.31 -0.43
N LYS A 190 19.40 -5.59 -0.62
CA LYS A 190 18.29 -5.99 -1.53
C LYS A 190 16.94 -5.48 -1.05
N LYS A 191 16.73 -5.43 0.27
CA LYS A 191 15.48 -4.97 0.90
C LYS A 191 15.48 -3.47 1.13
N PHE A 192 16.66 -2.89 1.43
CA PHE A 192 16.83 -1.46 1.67
C PHE A 192 17.94 -0.88 0.78
N PRO A 193 17.67 -0.62 -0.50
CA PRO A 193 18.63 0.02 -1.38
C PRO A 193 19.06 1.38 -0.82
N ILE A 194 20.35 1.69 -0.92
CA ILE A 194 20.92 2.95 -0.41
C ILE A 194 20.23 4.19 -0.98
N GLN A 195 19.80 4.13 -2.24
CA GLN A 195 19.07 5.22 -2.91
C GLN A 195 17.70 5.48 -2.25
N GLN A 196 17.00 4.42 -1.83
CA GLN A 196 15.73 4.55 -1.13
C GLN A 196 15.92 5.22 0.23
N LEU A 197 16.97 4.84 0.97
CA LEU A 197 17.30 5.45 2.26
C LEU A 197 17.63 6.94 2.12
N ILE A 198 18.41 7.31 1.09
CA ILE A 198 18.75 8.71 0.81
C ILE A 198 17.49 9.53 0.51
N ILE A 199 16.59 9.03 -0.34
CA ILE A 199 15.31 9.70 -0.65
C ILE A 199 14.48 9.88 0.62
N TYR A 200 14.41 8.84 1.46
CA TYR A 200 13.64 8.86 2.69
C TYR A 200 14.18 9.90 3.69
N MET A 201 15.51 9.92 3.92
CA MET A 201 16.17 10.92 4.76
C MET A 201 15.99 12.34 4.22
N PHE A 202 16.18 12.52 2.91
CA PHE A 202 15.99 13.83 2.26
C PHE A 202 14.56 14.34 2.45
N SER A 203 13.56 13.49 2.25
CA SER A 203 12.15 13.84 2.44
C SER A 203 11.87 14.29 3.88
N PHE A 204 12.37 13.52 4.86
CA PHE A 204 12.20 13.83 6.28
C PHE A 204 12.82 15.19 6.66
N PHE A 205 14.12 15.39 6.36
CA PHE A 205 14.84 16.60 6.74
C PHE A 205 14.37 17.84 5.96
N SER A 206 13.95 17.69 4.70
CA SER A 206 13.40 18.80 3.91
C SER A 206 12.06 19.28 4.49
N LYS A 207 11.16 18.36 4.85
CA LYS A 207 9.91 18.69 5.54
C LYS A 207 10.18 19.34 6.90
N LEU A 208 11.14 18.81 7.66
CA LEU A 208 11.53 19.39 8.95
C LEU A 208 12.08 20.81 8.81
N LEU A 209 12.86 21.09 7.76
CA LEU A 209 13.35 22.43 7.45
C LEU A 209 12.19 23.41 7.16
N ILE A 210 11.21 23.00 6.36
CA ILE A 210 10.02 23.82 6.07
C ILE A 210 9.28 24.16 7.35
N VAL A 211 8.98 23.15 8.18
CA VAL A 211 8.24 23.33 9.43
C VAL A 211 9.02 24.22 10.40
N LYS A 212 10.34 24.01 10.53
CA LYS A 212 11.21 24.79 11.42
C LYS A 212 11.37 26.24 10.96
N SER A 213 11.55 26.48 9.66
CA SER A 213 11.69 27.84 9.10
C SER A 213 10.43 28.69 9.28
N LYS A 214 9.25 28.06 9.21
CA LYS A 214 7.96 28.72 9.45
C LYS A 214 7.55 28.77 10.92
N ASN A 215 8.33 28.17 11.83
CA ASN A 215 8.03 28.06 13.26
C ASN A 215 6.61 27.53 13.55
N ILE A 216 6.12 26.57 12.77
CA ILE A 216 4.78 26.00 12.95
C ILE A 216 4.84 24.99 14.09
N THR A 217 4.12 25.24 15.18
CA THR A 217 4.11 24.37 16.37
C THR A 217 2.85 23.52 16.49
N ASN A 218 1.75 23.93 15.85
CA ASN A 218 0.50 23.19 15.87
C ASN A 218 0.54 21.98 14.90
N PRO A 219 0.35 20.73 15.36
CA PRO A 219 0.33 19.54 14.51
C PRO A 219 -0.63 19.62 13.32
N ASP A 220 -1.79 20.25 13.47
CA ASP A 220 -2.78 20.33 12.38
C ASP A 220 -2.28 21.22 11.23
N ASN A 221 -1.67 22.36 11.57
CA ASN A 221 -1.06 23.24 10.59
C ASN A 221 0.15 22.59 9.92
N ILE A 222 0.93 21.80 10.66
CA ILE A 222 2.04 21.00 10.10
C ILE A 222 1.49 19.99 9.10
N SER A 223 0.45 19.23 9.47
CA SER A 223 -0.18 18.24 8.60
C SER A 223 -0.60 18.84 7.26
N THR A 224 -1.23 20.02 7.28
CA THR A 224 -1.63 20.74 6.05
C THR A 224 -0.44 21.25 5.25
N GLU A 225 0.59 21.80 5.91
CA GLU A 225 1.72 22.44 5.26
C GLU A 225 2.61 21.43 4.52
N ILE A 226 2.95 20.31 5.18
CA ILE A 226 3.82 19.28 4.59
C ILE A 226 3.04 18.11 3.99
N SER A 227 1.71 18.20 3.95
CA SER A 227 0.81 17.18 3.39
C SER A 227 1.08 15.78 3.95
N VAL A 228 1.20 15.67 5.27
CA VAL A 228 1.40 14.39 5.98
C VAL A 228 0.23 14.10 6.92
N HIS A 229 0.04 12.84 7.27
CA HIS A 229 -0.99 12.44 8.24
C HIS A 229 -0.82 13.17 9.59
N PRO A 230 -1.90 13.58 10.27
CA PRO A 230 -1.84 14.29 11.56
C PRO A 230 -0.99 13.60 12.62
N TYR A 231 -0.99 12.26 12.64
CA TYR A 231 -0.15 11.47 13.52
C TYR A 231 1.36 11.76 13.30
N VAL A 232 1.80 11.69 12.05
CA VAL A 232 3.20 11.95 11.67
C VAL A 232 3.58 13.40 11.96
N ALA A 233 2.64 14.34 11.79
CA ALA A 233 2.85 15.75 12.10
C ALA A 233 3.22 15.99 13.58
N ARG A 234 2.70 15.19 14.52
CA ARG A 234 3.09 15.28 15.95
C ARG A 234 4.56 14.94 16.16
N SER A 235 5.09 13.98 15.40
CA SER A 235 6.50 13.60 15.49
C SER A 235 7.44 14.70 14.97
N TYR A 236 6.99 15.52 14.01
CA TYR A 236 7.73 16.71 13.56
C TYR A 236 7.85 17.79 14.64
N VAL A 237 6.84 17.97 15.50
CA VAL A 237 6.92 18.92 16.64
C VAL A 237 8.07 18.55 17.58
N LYS A 238 8.24 17.26 17.88
CA LYS A 238 9.37 16.76 18.68
C LYS A 238 10.70 16.98 17.95
N ALA A 239 10.76 16.64 16.67
CA ALA A 239 11.96 16.81 15.86
C ALA A 239 12.43 18.27 15.79
N MET A 240 11.50 19.23 15.72
CA MET A 240 11.84 20.65 15.73
C MET A 240 12.59 21.05 16.99
N GLN A 241 12.30 20.49 18.15
CA GLN A 241 12.98 20.84 19.39
C GLN A 241 14.44 20.36 19.39
N ASN A 242 14.72 19.28 18.67
CA ASN A 242 16.02 18.61 18.66
C ASN A 242 16.98 19.15 17.60
N TYR A 243 16.49 19.84 16.56
CA TYR A 243 17.31 20.35 15.45
C TYR A 243 17.22 21.87 15.29
N THR A 244 18.37 22.48 15.01
CA THR A 244 18.51 23.90 14.64
C THR A 244 18.45 24.08 13.12
N LEU A 245 18.13 25.29 12.64
CA LEU A 245 18.09 25.58 11.21
C LEU A 245 19.44 25.34 10.51
N ASN A 246 20.54 25.74 11.16
CA ASN A 246 21.88 25.57 10.61
C ASN A 246 22.25 24.09 10.48
N GLU A 247 21.95 23.26 11.48
CA GLU A 247 22.14 21.81 11.40
C GLU A 247 21.34 21.21 10.23
N LEU A 248 20.08 21.60 10.05
CA LEU A 248 19.25 21.09 8.96
C LEU A 248 19.83 21.41 7.57
N PHE A 249 20.36 22.63 7.38
CA PHE A 249 21.05 23.00 6.13
C PHE A 249 22.30 22.15 5.89
N LEU A 250 23.11 21.91 6.93
CA LEU A 250 24.30 21.06 6.83
C LEU A 250 23.93 19.62 6.51
N ILE A 251 22.93 19.06 7.20
CA ILE A 251 22.43 17.70 6.98
C ILE A 251 21.95 17.51 5.53
N ILE A 252 21.16 18.45 5.01
CA ILE A 252 20.67 18.39 3.62
C ILE A 252 21.84 18.46 2.62
N ASN A 253 22.85 19.28 2.89
CA ASN A 253 24.06 19.32 2.06
C ASN A 253 24.81 17.97 2.09
N PHE A 254 24.95 17.33 3.25
CA PHE A 254 25.56 16.00 3.34
C PHE A 254 24.76 14.93 2.60
N ILE A 255 23.42 14.96 2.70
CA ILE A 255 22.54 14.05 1.95
C ILE A 255 22.72 14.26 0.44
N LYS A 256 22.81 15.51 -0.02
CA LYS A 256 23.09 15.84 -1.43
C LYS A 256 24.42 15.27 -1.89
N GLU A 257 25.49 15.40 -1.09
CA GLU A 257 26.79 14.82 -1.43
C GLU A 257 26.73 13.30 -1.58
N LEU A 258 25.99 12.63 -0.69
CA LEU A 258 25.81 11.18 -0.73
C LEU A 258 24.96 10.72 -1.90
N ASP A 259 23.92 11.47 -2.28
CA ASP A 259 23.15 11.19 -3.49
C ASP A 259 24.06 11.19 -4.74
N LEU A 260 24.94 12.20 -4.86
CA LEU A 260 25.91 12.27 -5.96
C LEU A 260 26.90 11.10 -5.97
N ILE A 261 27.37 10.66 -4.80
CA ILE A 261 28.27 9.51 -4.67
C ILE A 261 27.53 8.22 -5.03
N SER A 262 26.32 8.02 -4.52
CA SER A 262 25.50 6.82 -4.77
C SER A 262 25.12 6.64 -6.25
N LYS A 263 25.07 7.74 -7.00
CA LYS A 263 24.82 7.77 -8.45
C LYS A 263 26.10 7.68 -9.29
N GLY A 264 27.27 7.57 -8.65
CA GLY A 264 28.57 7.45 -9.34
C GLY A 264 29.11 8.75 -9.94
N LEU A 265 28.51 9.91 -9.63
CA LEU A 265 28.93 11.22 -10.15
C LEU A 265 30.14 11.80 -9.39
N LYS A 266 30.35 11.36 -8.14
CA LYS A 266 31.57 11.62 -7.35
C LYS A 266 32.24 10.27 -7.04
N GLN A 267 33.50 10.10 -7.48
CA GLN A 267 34.27 8.89 -7.18
C GLN A 267 34.71 8.89 -5.72
N LEU A 268 34.07 8.05 -4.92
CA LEU A 268 34.61 7.54 -3.68
C LEU A 268 34.59 6.01 -3.78
N LYS A 269 35.77 5.38 -3.69
CA LYS A 269 35.93 3.91 -3.60
C LYS A 269 35.57 3.45 -2.19
N THR A 270 34.40 3.80 -1.68
CA THR A 270 33.96 3.37 -0.35
C THR A 270 32.73 2.49 -0.44
N ASP A 271 32.72 1.49 0.43
CA ASP A 271 31.61 0.58 0.62
C ASP A 271 30.35 1.33 1.10
N ASN A 272 29.16 0.89 0.69
CA ASN A 272 27.88 1.51 1.05
C ASN A 272 27.72 1.63 2.57
N LYS A 273 28.23 0.64 3.29
CA LYS A 273 28.26 0.62 4.76
C LYS A 273 29.08 1.76 5.35
N ALA A 274 30.23 2.08 4.76
CA ALA A 274 31.08 3.18 5.21
C ALA A 274 30.41 4.53 4.95
N LEU A 275 29.80 4.70 3.77
CA LEU A 275 29.07 5.92 3.41
C LEU A 275 27.89 6.18 4.36
N MET A 276 27.15 5.13 4.72
CA MET A 276 26.02 5.25 5.65
C MET A 276 26.45 5.40 7.12
N GLY A 277 27.61 4.86 7.51
CA GLY A 277 28.21 5.19 8.81
C GLY A 277 28.61 6.67 8.89
N GLU A 278 29.21 7.19 7.80
CA GLU A 278 29.65 8.57 7.72
C GLU A 278 28.47 9.57 7.79
N ILE A 279 27.34 9.29 7.12
CA ILE A 279 26.17 10.18 7.19
C ILE A 279 25.61 10.27 8.60
N ILE A 280 25.50 9.13 9.29
CA ILE A 280 24.99 9.11 10.66
C ILE A 280 25.93 9.91 11.56
N TYR A 281 27.23 9.67 11.46
CA TYR A 281 28.19 10.44 12.24
C TYR A 281 28.06 11.96 11.99
N LYS A 282 27.92 12.36 10.72
CA LYS A 282 27.72 13.77 10.34
C LYS A 282 26.39 14.36 10.80
N ILE A 283 25.32 13.57 10.91
CA ILE A 283 24.00 14.03 11.38
C ILE A 283 24.01 14.28 12.90
N PHE A 284 24.72 13.46 13.66
CA PHE A 284 24.66 13.49 15.12
C PHE A 284 25.77 14.32 15.78
N TYR A 285 26.97 14.38 15.19
CA TYR A 285 28.17 14.87 15.87
C TYR A 285 28.90 16.02 15.15
N ARG A 286 28.38 16.52 14.02
CA ARG A 286 28.97 17.63 13.25
C ARG A 286 27.89 18.54 12.67
#